data_AF-A0A3C0FBU9-F1
#
_entry.id   AF-A0A3C0FBU9-F1
#
_cell.length_a   1.000
_cell.length_b   1.000
_cell.length_c   1.000
_cell.angle_alpha   90.00
_cell.angle_beta   90.00
_cell.angle_gamma   90.00
#
_symmetry.space_group_name_H-M   'P 1'
#
loop_
_entity.id
_entity.type
_entity.pdbx_description
1 polymer ?
#
loop_
_entity_poly.entity_id
_entity_poly.type
_entity_poly.pdbx_seq_one_letter_code
_entity_poly.pdbx_strand_id
1 'polypeptide(L)' 'AQYLRTFDRVLMLRYYRLPKNACCRVNGHSLHLIDEHLAQADMHFATKEASTGYLAKQGVEREAVA' A
#
# COMPACT_ATOMS: atom_id res chain seq x y z
N ALA A 1 0.85 9.81 13.75
CA ALA A 1 0.99 10.49 12.44
C ALA A 1 1.94 9.74 11.47
N GLN A 2 3.13 9.29 11.89
CA GLN A 2 4.07 8.62 10.98
C GLN A 2 3.59 7.23 10.51
N TYR A 3 3.00 6.44 11.40
CA TYR A 3 2.51 5.09 11.10
C TYR A 3 1.46 5.06 9.99
N LEU A 4 0.46 5.95 10.06
CA LEU A 4 -0.58 6.07 9.02
C LEU A 4 0.02 6.46 7.67
N ARG A 5 1.02 7.36 7.65
CA ARG A 5 1.73 7.72 6.41
C ARG A 5 2.49 6.54 5.81
N THR A 6 3.08 5.68 6.65
CA THR A 6 3.72 4.45 6.18
C THR A 6 2.69 3.47 5.62
N PHE A 7 1.55 3.30 6.30
CA PHE A 7 0.45 2.46 5.83
C PHE A 7 -0.05 2.91 4.45
N ASP A 8 -0.33 4.21 4.26
CA ASP A 8 -0.78 4.76 2.97
C ASP A 8 0.24 4.49 1.86
N ARG A 9 1.54 4.68 2.13
CA ARG A 9 2.60 4.38 1.16
C ARG A 9 2.65 2.89 0.83
N VAL A 10 2.58 2.00 1.82
CA VAL A 10 2.55 0.55 1.61
C VAL A 10 1.34 0.15 0.76
N LEU A 11 0.17 0.76 1.02
CA LEU A 11 -1.04 0.52 0.26
C LEU A 11 -0.90 0.96 -1.20
N MET A 12 -0.32 2.14 -1.45
CA MET A 12 -0.01 2.61 -2.81
C MET A 12 0.96 1.68 -3.53
N LEU A 13 2.07 1.29 -2.89
CA LEU A 13 3.05 0.39 -3.52
C LEU A 13 2.47 -1.00 -3.83
N ARG A 14 1.59 -1.50 -2.95
CA ARG A 14 0.82 -2.73 -3.19
C ARG A 14 -0.13 -2.56 -4.39
N TYR A 15 -0.79 -1.41 -4.50
CA TYR A 15 -1.65 -1.08 -5.63
C TYR A 15 -0.90 -1.09 -6.96
N TYR A 16 0.33 -0.55 -6.98
CA TYR A 16 1.25 -0.61 -8.12
C TYR A 16 1.96 -1.98 -8.30
N ARG A 17 1.63 -2.97 -7.45
CA ARG A 17 2.17 -4.34 -7.50
C ARG A 17 3.69 -4.42 -7.31
N LEU A 18 4.30 -3.51 -6.55
CA LEU A 18 5.72 -3.60 -6.24
C LEU A 18 6.01 -4.80 -5.31
N PRO A 19 7.18 -5.46 -5.46
CA PRO A 19 7.58 -6.53 -4.57
C PRO A 19 7.88 -6.01 -3.16
N LYS A 20 7.65 -6.82 -2.11
CA LYS A 20 7.87 -6.44 -0.71
C LYS A 20 9.27 -5.87 -0.43
N ASN A 21 10.29 -6.43 -1.09
CA ASN A 21 11.67 -5.94 -0.98
C ASN A 21 11.84 -4.51 -1.51
N ALA A 22 11.10 -4.13 -2.54
CA ALA A 22 11.06 -2.74 -3.01
C ALA A 22 10.30 -1.86 -2.01
N CYS A 23 9.20 -2.33 -1.42
CA CYS A 23 8.48 -1.61 -0.37
C CYS A 23 9.38 -1.30 0.85
N CYS A 24 10.24 -2.24 1.25
CA CYS A 24 11.22 -2.03 2.32
C CYS A 24 12.20 -0.91 1.96
N ARG A 25 12.77 -0.95 0.74
CA ARG A 25 13.74 0.06 0.27
C ARG A 25 13.13 1.45 0.11
N VAL A 26 11.92 1.53 -0.44
CA VAL A 26 11.22 2.81 -0.66
C VAL A 26 10.79 3.45 0.65
N ASN A 27 10.33 2.66 1.63
CA ASN A 27 9.87 3.20 2.90
C ASN A 27 10.97 3.29 3.98
N GLY A 28 12.15 2.71 3.76
CA GLY A 28 13.22 2.66 4.76
C GLY A 28 12.85 1.84 5.99
N HIS A 29 12.04 0.80 5.82
CA HIS A 29 11.50 -0.02 6.91
C HIS A 29 11.89 -1.49 6.75
N SER A 30 11.89 -2.20 7.89
CA SER A 30 12.13 -3.64 7.91
C SER A 30 10.99 -4.40 7.23
N LEU A 31 11.29 -5.59 6.72
CA LEU A 31 10.30 -6.47 6.11
C LEU A 31 9.15 -6.79 7.08
N HIS A 32 9.47 -6.99 8.36
CA HIS A 32 8.47 -7.26 9.40
C HIS A 32 7.43 -6.15 9.51
N LEU A 33 7.86 -4.88 9.51
CA LEU A 33 6.93 -3.75 9.60
C LEU A 33 6.09 -3.60 8.32
N ILE A 34 6.67 -3.89 7.15
CA ILE A 34 5.92 -3.93 5.89
C ILE A 34 4.86 -5.04 5.92
N ASP A 35 5.20 -6.22 6.42
CA ASP A 35 4.26 -7.34 6.55
C ASP A 35 3.11 -7.03 7.51
N GLU A 36 3.39 -6.36 8.63
CA GLU A 36 2.35 -5.90 9.56
C GLU A 36 1.34 -4.98 8.86
N HIS A 37 1.83 -3.98 8.13
CA HIS A 37 0.96 -3.06 7.37
C HIS A 37 0.19 -3.77 6.25
N LEU A 38 0.79 -4.76 5.59
CA LEU A 38 0.09 -5.55 4.57
C LEU A 38 -1.02 -6.41 5.19
N ALA A 39 -0.77 -7.03 6.34
CA ALA A 39 -1.77 -7.79 7.07
C ALA A 39 -2.92 -6.90 7.54
N GLN A 40 -2.63 -5.69 8.01
CA GLN A 40 -3.66 -4.69 8.32
C GLN A 40 -4.49 -4.32 7.09
N ALA A 41 -3.84 -4.13 5.94
CA ALA A 41 -4.54 -3.84 4.69
C ALA A 41 -5.47 -5.01 4.29
N ASP A 42 -5.07 -6.26 4.51
CA ASP A 42 -5.92 -7.44 4.28
C ASP A 42 -7.12 -7.50 5.23
N MET A 43 -6.94 -7.08 6.49
CA MET A 43 -8.05 -6.98 7.45
C MET A 43 -9.03 -5.86 7.11
N HIS A 44 -8.53 -4.72 6.63
CA HIS A 44 -9.36 -3.55 6.32
C HIS A 44 -10.03 -3.64 4.95
N PHE A 45 -9.39 -4.29 3.98
CA PHE A 45 -9.87 -4.38 2.60
C PHE A 45 -10.10 -5.84 2.23
N ALA A 46 -11.35 -6.28 2.35
CA ALA A 46 -11.76 -7.65 1.98
C ALA A 46 -11.47 -8.00 0.51
N THR A 47 -11.37 -7.00 -0.36
CA THR A 47 -11.06 -7.20 -1.79
C THR A 47 -10.07 -6.17 -2.31
N LYS A 48 -9.44 -6.50 -3.45
CA LYS A 48 -8.54 -5.58 -4.15
C LYS A 48 -9.27 -4.35 -4.68
N GLU A 49 -10.53 -4.51 -5.04
CA GLU A 49 -11.41 -3.44 -5.50
C GLU A 49 -11.72 -2.46 -4.37
N ALA A 50 -11.88 -2.94 -3.13
CA ALA A 50 -12.10 -2.10 -1.96
C ALA A 50 -10.88 -1.21 -1.65
N SER A 51 -9.67 -1.77 -1.68
CA SER A 51 -8.43 -0.99 -1.52
C SER A 51 -8.19 -0.02 -2.68
N THR A 52 -8.53 -0.42 -3.91
CA THR A 52 -8.46 0.46 -5.09
C THR A 52 -9.43 1.63 -4.98
N GLY A 53 -10.69 1.38 -4.60
CA GLY A 53 -11.70 2.41 -4.43
C GLY A 53 -11.37 3.38 -3.29
N TYR A 54 -10.72 2.89 -2.23
CA TYR A 54 -10.18 3.74 -1.17
C TYR A 54 -9.11 4.71 -1.68
N LEU A 55 -8.13 4.19 -2.42
CA LEU A 55 -7.05 5.00 -3.01
C LEU A 55 -7.57 6.00 -4.05
N ALA A 56 -8.54 5.61 -4.88
CA ALA A 56 -9.18 6.50 -5.84
C ALA A 56 -9.91 7.68 -5.15
N LYS A 57 -10.59 7.43 -4.02
CA LYS A 57 -11.18 8.50 -3.20
C LYS A 57 -10.16 9.48 -2.61
N GLN A 58 -8.89 9.05 -2.52
CA GLN A 58 -7.77 9.89 -2.09
C GLN A 58 -7.06 10.60 -3.25
N GLY A 59 -7.59 10.51 -4.48
CA GLY A 59 -6.99 11.09 -5.68
C GLY A 59 -5.81 10.29 -6.23
N VAL A 60 -5.60 9.05 -5.78
CA VAL A 60 -4.60 8.14 -6.34
C VAL A 60 -5.27 7.33 -7.46
N GLU A 61 -5.13 7.81 -8.69
CA GLU A 61 -5.52 7.06 -9.88
C GLU A 61 -4.27 6.39 -10.48
N ARG A 62 -4.43 5.15 -10.95
CA ARG A 62 -3.36 4.48 -11.69
C ARG A 62 -3.26 5.13 -13.05
N GLU A 63 -2.13 5.74 -13.36
CA GLU A 63 -1.84 6.15 -14.73
C GLU A 63 -1.89 4.90 -15.63
N ALA A 64 -2.74 4.94 -16.65
CA ALA A 64 -2.76 3.93 -17.68
C ALA A 64 -1.44 4.06 -18.46
N VAL A 65 -0.48 3.18 -18.17
CA VAL A 65 0.71 3.04 -19.01
C VAL A 65 0.23 2.49 -20.34
N ALA A 66 0.24 3.34 -21.36
CA ALA A 66 -0.04 3.01 -22.76
C ALA A 66 1.05 2.09 -23.33
#